data_AF-A0A9W6E8A0-F1
#
_entry.id   AF-A0A9W6E8A0-F1
#
_cell.length_a   1.000
_cell.length_b   1.000
_cell.length_c   1.000
_cell.angle_alpha   90.00
_cell.angle_beta   90.00
_cell.angle_gamma   90.00
#
_symmetry.space_group_name_H-M   'P 1'
#
loop_
_entity.id
_entity.type
_entity.pdbx_description
1 polymer ?
#
loop_
_entity_poly.entity_id
_entity_poly.type
_entity_poly.pdbx_seq_one_letter_code
_entity_poly.pdbx_strand_id
1 'polypeptide(L)'
;MAESLELSAHGDVAKLLEKLPSLISDAHHSEIWGIQLDGDDDKRKEIVIKKFLEQHSIIPSISLARASASLQSALKWRRIVQPRSALTGSREILTKSGLQHITRTEDRLIMWVVIDEKTIRDLPATYEGFVQKYGLADLGTAALENVASALIDANCELYGESSLQAACVVQFKLYSVPPGRRIGISLRDRVRDMLSGVVTELQKYYPGFLDRAYLIQHFDDYLDSLEISESLLKKTTILQSAGDLVDYLGPDVPPEFGGTGMPLCNRDIMRNICGERDEPPTARDPLEIKRTNDKTKEDTVFGVQENDSVSNAENPEPELTWSETIGPPTIILDPYRSEECTRALSR
;
A
#
# COMPACT_ATOMS: atom_id res chain seq x y z
N MET A 1 -19.62 4.92 -30.15
CA MET A 1 -19.58 4.14 -28.88
C MET A 1 -18.67 4.79 -27.84
N ALA A 2 -17.47 5.27 -28.19
CA ALA A 2 -16.61 6.05 -27.28
C ALA A 2 -17.26 7.40 -26.87
N GLU A 3 -17.79 8.15 -27.83
CA GLU A 3 -18.45 9.46 -27.61
C GLU A 3 -19.67 9.39 -26.65
N SER A 4 -20.43 8.29 -26.71
CA SER A 4 -21.57 8.01 -25.83
C SER A 4 -21.15 7.63 -24.40
N LEU A 5 -19.95 7.09 -24.21
CA LEU A 5 -19.39 6.79 -22.88
C LEU A 5 -18.86 8.06 -22.21
N GLU A 6 -18.27 8.98 -22.97
CA GLU A 6 -17.75 10.27 -22.47
C GLU A 6 -18.87 11.22 -22.01
N LEU A 7 -19.96 11.32 -22.76
CA LEU A 7 -21.16 12.06 -22.36
C LEU A 7 -21.81 11.50 -21.09
N SER A 8 -21.81 10.16 -20.93
CA SER A 8 -22.29 9.50 -19.71
C SER A 8 -21.38 9.79 -18.52
N ALA A 9 -20.06 9.77 -18.71
CA ALA A 9 -19.08 10.03 -17.66
C ALA A 9 -19.18 11.46 -17.11
N HIS A 10 -19.32 12.46 -17.99
CA HIS A 10 -19.54 13.84 -17.57
C HIS A 10 -20.85 14.02 -16.78
N GLY A 11 -21.92 13.34 -17.19
CA GLY A 11 -23.19 13.35 -16.46
C GLY A 11 -23.09 12.69 -15.08
N ASP A 12 -22.29 11.64 -14.93
CA ASP A 12 -22.14 10.94 -13.66
C ASP A 12 -21.22 11.68 -12.67
N VAL A 13 -20.22 12.42 -13.15
CA VAL A 13 -19.42 13.34 -12.32
C VAL A 13 -20.31 14.39 -11.67
N ALA A 14 -21.16 15.07 -12.47
CA ALA A 14 -22.09 16.09 -11.96
C ALA A 14 -23.05 15.51 -10.90
N LYS A 15 -23.65 14.35 -11.18
CA LYS A 15 -24.56 13.67 -10.22
C LYS A 15 -23.86 13.28 -8.91
N LEU A 16 -22.59 12.88 -8.96
CA LEU A 16 -21.85 12.51 -7.75
C LEU A 16 -21.45 13.76 -6.94
N LEU A 17 -21.09 14.85 -7.61
CA LEU A 17 -20.86 16.15 -6.98
C LEU A 17 -22.13 16.68 -6.28
N GLU A 18 -23.31 16.54 -6.89
CA GLU A 18 -24.59 16.90 -6.26
C GLU A 18 -24.87 16.09 -4.98
N LYS A 19 -24.45 14.83 -4.92
CA LYS A 19 -24.58 13.97 -3.73
C LYS A 19 -23.51 14.21 -2.67
N LEU A 20 -22.45 14.93 -3.01
CA LEU A 20 -21.29 15.09 -2.14
C LEU A 20 -21.63 15.68 -0.76
N PRO A 21 -22.50 16.71 -0.62
CA PRO A 21 -22.85 17.26 0.69
C PRO A 21 -23.50 16.23 1.63
N SER A 22 -24.38 15.35 1.11
CA SER A 22 -25.00 14.31 1.94
C SER A 22 -23.99 13.22 2.33
N LEU A 23 -23.09 12.85 1.41
CA LEU A 23 -22.04 11.86 1.69
C LEU A 23 -21.08 12.35 2.79
N ILE A 24 -20.68 13.62 2.73
CA ILE A 24 -19.85 14.29 3.74
C ILE A 24 -20.57 14.34 5.09
N SER A 25 -21.85 14.76 5.08
CA SER A 25 -22.68 14.81 6.28
C SER A 25 -22.76 13.45 6.96
N ASP A 26 -23.06 12.39 6.21
CA ASP A 26 -23.20 11.03 6.73
C ASP A 26 -21.87 10.43 7.22
N ALA A 27 -20.76 10.81 6.59
CA ALA A 27 -19.43 10.37 7.01
C ALA A 27 -18.89 11.18 8.20
N HIS A 28 -19.42 12.38 8.44
CA HIS A 28 -18.86 13.41 9.32
C HIS A 28 -17.37 13.68 9.03
N HIS A 29 -17.00 13.69 7.75
CA HIS A 29 -15.64 13.93 7.29
C HIS A 29 -15.65 14.34 5.82
N SER A 30 -14.80 15.30 5.47
CA SER A 30 -14.76 15.91 4.13
C SER A 30 -13.39 15.92 3.48
N GLU A 31 -12.36 15.36 4.13
CA GLU A 31 -11.01 15.31 3.57
C GLU A 31 -10.76 13.98 2.85
N ILE A 32 -10.12 14.07 1.67
CA ILE A 32 -9.61 12.91 0.95
C ILE A 32 -8.32 13.25 0.20
N TRP A 33 -7.26 12.47 0.43
CA TRP A 33 -5.95 12.60 -0.24
C TRP A 33 -5.32 14.01 -0.18
N GLY A 34 -5.57 14.74 0.90
CA GLY A 34 -5.16 16.12 1.13
C GLY A 34 -6.14 17.17 0.59
N ILE A 35 -7.27 16.75 0.01
CA ILE A 35 -8.25 17.63 -0.64
C ILE A 35 -9.50 17.76 0.23
N GLN A 36 -9.89 19.01 0.44
CA GLN A 36 -11.09 19.36 1.18
C GLN A 36 -12.30 19.40 0.24
N LEU A 37 -13.19 18.41 0.36
CA LEU A 37 -14.30 18.21 -0.57
C LEU A 37 -15.45 19.22 -0.40
N ASP A 38 -15.56 19.86 0.76
CA ASP A 38 -16.50 20.97 1.03
C ASP A 38 -15.88 22.36 0.82
N GLY A 39 -14.62 22.45 0.37
CA GLY A 39 -13.93 23.71 0.07
C GLY A 39 -14.25 24.28 -1.30
N ASP A 40 -13.43 25.20 -1.83
CA ASP A 40 -13.68 25.90 -3.11
C ASP A 40 -12.85 25.36 -4.30
N ASP A 41 -12.11 24.26 -4.13
CA ASP A 41 -11.25 23.71 -5.20
C ASP A 41 -12.01 22.70 -6.08
N ASP A 42 -12.84 23.22 -6.98
CA ASP A 42 -13.68 22.39 -7.86
C ASP A 42 -12.85 21.48 -8.77
N LYS A 43 -11.69 21.93 -9.24
CA LYS A 43 -10.82 21.14 -10.10
C LYS A 43 -10.31 19.90 -9.37
N ARG A 44 -9.80 20.04 -8.14
CA ARG A 44 -9.30 18.90 -7.35
C ARG A 44 -10.44 17.98 -6.90
N LYS A 45 -11.60 18.53 -6.54
CA LYS A 45 -12.80 17.73 -6.26
C LYS A 45 -13.18 16.86 -7.47
N GLU A 46 -13.25 17.45 -8.66
CA GLU A 46 -13.57 16.71 -9.88
C GLU A 46 -12.58 15.56 -10.14
N ILE A 47 -11.28 15.78 -9.94
CA ILE A 47 -10.27 14.73 -10.07
C ILE A 47 -10.56 13.57 -9.11
N VAL A 48 -10.87 13.87 -7.85
CA VAL A 48 -11.23 12.84 -6.86
C VAL A 48 -12.47 12.07 -7.35
N ILE A 49 -13.54 12.78 -7.70
CA ILE A 49 -14.79 12.17 -8.13
C ILE A 49 -14.60 11.27 -9.36
N LYS A 50 -13.83 11.72 -10.35
CA LYS A 50 -13.48 10.92 -11.54
C LYS A 50 -12.79 9.60 -11.17
N LYS A 51 -11.82 9.62 -10.25
CA LYS A 51 -11.11 8.40 -9.81
C LYS A 51 -12.05 7.36 -9.19
N PHE A 52 -13.02 7.79 -8.39
CA PHE A 52 -14.02 6.88 -7.83
C PHE A 52 -14.94 6.30 -8.90
N LEU A 53 -15.40 7.12 -9.86
CA LEU A 53 -16.27 6.66 -10.95
C LEU A 53 -15.55 5.68 -11.88
N GLU A 54 -14.31 5.99 -12.27
CA GLU A 54 -13.48 5.17 -13.16
C GLU A 54 -13.22 3.77 -12.58
N GLN A 55 -12.93 3.68 -11.27
CA GLN A 55 -12.72 2.40 -10.60
C GLN A 55 -13.97 1.50 -10.67
N HIS A 56 -15.16 2.12 -10.62
CA HIS A 56 -16.44 1.41 -10.62
C HIS A 56 -17.16 1.48 -11.97
N SER A 57 -16.42 1.67 -13.07
CA SER A 57 -16.95 1.87 -14.42
C SER A 57 -17.33 0.58 -15.18
N ILE A 58 -16.92 -0.60 -14.67
CA ILE A 58 -17.13 -1.90 -15.35
C ILE A 58 -18.61 -2.14 -15.71
N ILE A 59 -19.52 -1.78 -14.80
CA ILE A 59 -20.96 -1.90 -15.00
C ILE A 59 -21.56 -0.48 -14.92
N PRO A 60 -21.76 0.21 -16.06
CA PRO A 60 -22.18 1.61 -16.07
C PRO A 60 -23.46 1.87 -15.26
N SER A 61 -24.43 0.96 -15.32
CA SER A 61 -25.73 1.11 -14.64
C SER A 61 -25.65 1.21 -13.11
N ILE A 62 -24.58 0.71 -12.49
CA ILE A 62 -24.37 0.77 -11.03
C ILE A 62 -23.15 1.60 -10.64
N SER A 63 -22.43 2.18 -11.60
CA SER A 63 -21.17 2.90 -11.37
C SER A 63 -21.35 4.03 -10.37
N LEU A 64 -22.34 4.91 -10.57
CA LEU A 64 -22.65 6.01 -9.67
C LEU A 64 -22.95 5.54 -8.24
N ALA A 65 -23.75 4.47 -8.08
CA ALA A 65 -24.11 3.95 -6.78
C ALA A 65 -22.90 3.35 -6.05
N ARG A 66 -22.08 2.57 -6.76
CA ARG A 66 -20.85 1.97 -6.21
C ARG A 66 -19.79 3.02 -5.88
N ALA A 67 -19.60 4.02 -6.74
CA ALA A 67 -18.70 5.14 -6.50
C ALA A 67 -19.14 5.94 -5.27
N SER A 68 -20.44 6.23 -5.12
CA SER A 68 -20.99 6.89 -3.93
C SER A 68 -20.71 6.10 -2.65
N ALA A 69 -20.99 4.80 -2.66
CA ALA A 69 -20.75 3.93 -1.51
C ALA A 69 -19.25 3.83 -1.17
N SER A 70 -18.41 3.67 -2.20
CA SER A 70 -16.95 3.62 -2.06
C SER A 70 -16.38 4.91 -1.48
N LEU A 71 -16.85 6.07 -1.96
CA LEU A 71 -16.45 7.39 -1.44
C LEU A 71 -16.87 7.56 0.01
N GLN A 72 -18.12 7.19 0.36
CA GLN A 72 -18.60 7.26 1.73
C GLN A 72 -17.78 6.36 2.67
N SER A 73 -17.47 5.13 2.25
CA SER A 73 -16.61 4.22 3.01
C SER A 73 -15.21 4.78 3.21
N ALA A 74 -14.62 5.39 2.17
CA ALA A 74 -13.33 6.04 2.27
C ALA A 74 -13.34 7.20 3.27
N LEU A 75 -14.35 8.09 3.20
CA LEU A 75 -14.48 9.21 4.15
C LEU A 75 -14.63 8.73 5.60
N LYS A 76 -15.46 7.70 5.84
CA LYS A 76 -15.63 7.09 7.17
C LYS A 76 -14.32 6.47 7.68
N TRP A 77 -13.59 5.78 6.81
CA TRP A 77 -12.29 5.20 7.16
C TRP A 77 -11.27 6.29 7.49
N ARG A 78 -11.16 7.35 6.67
CA ARG A 78 -10.22 8.47 6.91
C ARG A 78 -10.51 9.21 8.20
N ARG A 79 -11.79 9.34 8.59
CA ARG A 79 -12.16 9.90 9.90
C ARG A 79 -11.58 9.10 11.06
N ILE A 80 -11.61 7.77 10.96
CA ILE A 80 -11.19 6.85 12.03
C ILE A 80 -9.68 6.69 12.05
N VAL A 81 -9.08 6.42 10.88
CA VAL A 81 -7.66 6.06 10.75
C VAL A 81 -6.76 7.28 10.62
N GLN A 82 -7.27 8.41 10.13
CA GLN A 82 -6.52 9.66 9.96
C GLN A 82 -5.17 9.44 9.26
N PRO A 83 -5.15 8.89 8.03
CA PRO A 83 -3.93 8.49 7.33
C PRO A 83 -2.94 9.65 7.12
N ARG A 84 -3.43 10.90 7.07
CA ARG A 84 -2.59 12.11 7.03
C ARG A 84 -1.68 12.23 8.25
N SER A 85 -2.09 11.75 9.41
CA SER A 85 -1.27 11.76 10.63
C SER A 85 0.00 10.91 10.45
N ALA A 86 -0.10 9.83 9.66
CA ALA A 86 1.02 8.95 9.35
C ALA A 86 2.12 9.66 8.56
N LEU A 87 1.85 10.78 7.88
CA LEU A 87 2.90 11.55 7.19
C LEU A 87 3.90 12.21 8.16
N THR A 88 3.49 12.44 9.41
CA THR A 88 4.32 13.13 10.41
C THR A 88 5.52 12.25 10.78
N GLY A 89 6.73 12.66 10.38
CA GLY A 89 7.96 11.88 10.57
C GLY A 89 8.17 10.78 9.53
N SER A 90 7.13 10.06 9.10
CA SER A 90 7.27 8.99 8.09
C SER A 90 7.79 9.49 6.76
N ARG A 91 7.39 10.68 6.31
CA ARG A 91 7.83 11.21 5.00
C ARG A 91 9.34 11.40 4.95
N GLU A 92 9.92 11.95 6.01
CA GLU A 92 11.38 12.10 6.12
C GLU A 92 12.07 10.74 6.15
N ILE A 93 11.53 9.78 6.91
CA ILE A 93 12.06 8.42 6.99
C ILE A 93 12.06 7.76 5.61
N LEU A 94 10.91 7.73 4.94
CA LEU A 94 10.75 7.12 3.61
C LEU A 94 11.72 7.70 2.58
N THR A 95 11.91 9.03 2.62
CA THR A 95 12.81 9.74 1.70
C THR A 95 14.29 9.48 2.03
N LYS A 96 14.70 9.68 3.29
CA LYS A 96 16.12 9.58 3.70
C LYS A 96 16.63 8.15 3.74
N SER A 97 15.77 7.18 4.02
CA SER A 97 16.12 5.75 4.01
C SER A 97 16.15 5.16 2.60
N GLY A 98 15.59 5.85 1.60
CA GLY A 98 15.45 5.33 0.24
C GLY A 98 14.42 4.20 0.11
N LEU A 99 13.51 4.07 1.09
CA LEU A 99 12.44 3.05 1.05
C LEU A 99 11.33 3.42 0.07
N GLN A 100 11.15 4.71 -0.22
CA GLN A 100 10.21 5.18 -1.24
C GLN A 100 10.84 6.29 -2.08
N HIS A 101 10.57 6.26 -3.38
CA HIS A 101 10.80 7.38 -4.30
C HIS A 101 9.57 7.64 -5.15
N ILE A 102 9.35 8.88 -5.57
CA ILE A 102 8.30 9.20 -6.54
C ILE A 102 8.93 9.97 -7.69
N THR A 103 8.79 9.45 -8.91
CA THR A 103 9.31 10.10 -10.12
C THR A 103 8.17 10.43 -11.08
N ARG A 104 8.39 11.42 -11.93
CA ARG A 104 7.46 11.82 -12.99
C ARG A 104 8.13 11.67 -14.35
N THR A 105 7.49 10.95 -15.25
CA THR A 105 7.74 10.99 -16.70
C THR A 105 6.73 11.95 -17.35
N GLU A 106 6.85 12.19 -18.65
CA GLU A 106 5.92 13.08 -19.38
C GLU A 106 4.47 12.60 -19.29
N ASP A 107 4.26 11.29 -19.26
CA ASP A 107 2.93 10.67 -19.30
C ASP A 107 2.50 9.99 -18.00
N ARG A 108 3.40 9.79 -17.02
CA ARG A 108 3.14 8.95 -15.84
C ARG A 108 3.80 9.44 -14.56
N LEU A 109 3.16 9.07 -13.45
CA LEU A 109 3.78 9.09 -12.13
C LEU A 109 4.22 7.66 -11.81
N ILE A 110 5.41 7.49 -11.24
CA ILE A 110 5.90 6.17 -10.82
C ILE A 110 6.24 6.23 -9.35
N MET A 111 5.61 5.37 -8.56
CA MET A 111 5.96 5.12 -7.17
C MET A 111 6.92 3.93 -7.10
N TRP A 112 8.09 4.16 -6.53
CA TRP A 112 9.11 3.15 -6.29
C TRP A 112 9.12 2.83 -4.81
N VAL A 113 8.98 1.56 -4.46
CA VAL A 113 9.03 1.05 -3.09
C VAL A 113 10.16 0.02 -3.03
N VAL A 114 11.19 0.31 -2.25
CA VAL A 114 12.32 -0.60 -2.04
C VAL A 114 12.19 -1.18 -0.64
N ILE A 115 11.89 -2.47 -0.57
CA ILE A 115 11.76 -3.20 0.68
C ILE A 115 13.11 -3.85 0.96
N ASP A 116 13.99 -3.08 1.60
CA ASP A 116 15.34 -3.53 1.98
C ASP A 116 15.37 -3.97 3.45
N GLU A 117 15.66 -5.25 3.66
CA GLU A 117 15.76 -5.84 5.01
C GLU A 117 16.81 -5.14 5.86
N LYS A 118 17.95 -4.75 5.28
CA LYS A 118 19.00 -4.06 6.04
C LYS A 118 18.50 -2.72 6.54
N THR A 119 17.97 -1.91 5.64
CA THR A 119 17.42 -0.59 5.95
C THR A 119 16.30 -0.67 6.98
N ILE A 120 15.37 -1.62 6.83
CA ILE A 120 14.26 -1.79 7.78
C ILE A 120 14.77 -2.18 9.18
N ARG A 121 15.82 -3.01 9.27
CA ARG A 121 16.44 -3.38 10.55
C ARG A 121 17.21 -2.24 11.21
N ASP A 122 17.69 -1.28 10.43
CA ASP A 122 18.43 -0.11 10.91
C ASP A 122 17.50 1.06 11.32
N LEU A 123 16.21 1.01 10.93
CA LEU A 123 15.21 2.02 11.30
C LEU A 123 15.08 2.24 12.82
N PRO A 124 14.99 1.20 13.68
CA PRO A 124 14.85 1.41 15.12
C PRO A 124 16.07 2.11 15.75
N ALA A 125 17.27 1.89 15.20
CA ALA A 125 18.48 2.56 15.68
C ALA A 125 18.55 4.03 15.23
N THR A 126 17.99 4.34 14.06
CA THR A 126 18.04 5.68 13.44
C THR A 126 16.84 6.55 13.83
N TYR A 127 15.69 5.91 14.05
CA TYR A 127 14.38 6.54 14.24
C TYR A 127 13.62 5.87 15.40
N GLU A 128 14.28 5.72 16.55
CA GLU A 128 13.73 5.01 17.72
C GLU A 128 12.34 5.52 18.12
N GLY A 129 12.18 6.84 18.26
CA GLY A 129 10.90 7.45 18.63
C GLY A 129 9.80 7.27 17.58
N PHE A 130 10.16 7.06 16.31
CA PHE A 130 9.20 6.73 15.26
C PHE A 130 8.76 5.28 15.40
N VAL A 131 9.69 4.32 15.43
CA VAL A 131 9.36 2.89 15.48
C VAL A 131 8.56 2.52 16.75
N GLN A 132 8.79 3.23 17.85
CA GLN A 132 8.02 3.06 19.08
C GLN A 132 6.59 3.59 18.98
N LYS A 133 6.37 4.66 18.21
CA LYS A 133 5.07 5.34 18.09
C LYS A 133 4.26 4.90 16.86
N TYR A 134 4.96 4.49 15.81
CA TYR A 134 4.46 4.22 14.47
C TYR A 134 5.12 2.95 13.92
N GLY A 135 4.33 2.12 13.25
CA GLY A 135 4.78 0.83 12.72
C GLY A 135 5.18 0.88 11.24
N LEU A 136 5.62 -0.28 10.73
CA LEU A 136 5.77 -0.48 9.27
C LEU A 136 4.46 -0.24 8.52
N ALA A 137 3.31 -0.52 9.15
CA ALA A 137 1.99 -0.24 8.60
C ALA A 137 1.79 1.27 8.35
N ASP A 138 2.13 2.12 9.32
CA ASP A 138 2.04 3.58 9.16
C ASP A 138 2.99 4.10 8.08
N LEU A 139 4.17 3.50 7.91
CA LEU A 139 5.06 3.81 6.78
C LEU A 139 4.41 3.44 5.45
N GLY A 140 3.72 2.31 5.38
CA GLY A 140 2.94 1.90 4.21
C GLY A 140 1.81 2.86 3.87
N THR A 141 1.01 3.24 4.87
CA THR A 141 -0.06 4.24 4.70
C THR A 141 0.51 5.61 4.32
N ALA A 142 1.63 6.03 4.91
CA ALA A 142 2.31 7.27 4.54
C ALA A 142 2.83 7.23 3.10
N ALA A 143 3.31 6.08 2.63
CA ALA A 143 3.71 5.89 1.24
C ALA A 143 2.53 6.07 0.27
N LEU A 144 1.35 5.53 0.61
CA LEU A 144 0.12 5.76 -0.14
C LEU A 144 -0.29 7.23 -0.15
N GLU A 145 -0.22 7.93 1.00
CA GLU A 145 -0.56 9.36 1.08
C GLU A 145 0.42 10.26 0.31
N ASN A 146 1.71 9.88 0.24
CA ASN A 146 2.71 10.58 -0.56
C ASN A 146 2.37 10.50 -2.05
N VAL A 147 2.11 9.30 -2.58
CA VAL A 147 1.73 9.13 -3.99
C VAL A 147 0.37 9.74 -4.27
N ALA A 148 -0.58 9.70 -3.32
CA ALA A 148 -1.87 10.37 -3.43
C ALA A 148 -1.71 11.87 -3.70
N SER A 149 -0.93 12.53 -2.84
CA SER A 149 -0.69 13.97 -2.94
C SER A 149 -0.03 14.32 -4.28
N ALA A 150 1.03 13.59 -4.63
CA ALA A 150 1.76 13.79 -5.89
C ALA A 150 0.87 13.57 -7.12
N LEU A 151 -0.01 12.56 -7.09
CA LEU A 151 -0.90 12.23 -8.19
C LEU A 151 -1.95 13.32 -8.40
N ILE A 152 -2.51 13.89 -7.33
CA ILE A 152 -3.48 14.98 -7.45
C ILE A 152 -2.82 16.24 -7.99
N ASP A 153 -1.64 16.62 -7.48
CA ASP A 153 -0.89 17.77 -7.99
C ASP A 153 -0.55 17.59 -9.47
N ALA A 154 -0.07 16.40 -9.85
CA ALA A 154 0.24 16.04 -11.23
C ALA A 154 -0.99 16.08 -12.17
N ASN A 155 -2.17 15.65 -11.70
CA ASN A 155 -3.41 15.75 -12.46
C ASN A 155 -3.85 17.21 -12.63
N CYS A 156 -3.57 18.08 -11.64
CA CYS A 156 -3.91 19.49 -11.74
C CYS A 156 -3.10 20.22 -12.81
N GLU A 157 -1.88 19.78 -13.09
CA GLU A 157 -1.03 20.36 -14.14
C GLU A 157 -1.47 19.96 -15.55
N LEU A 158 -2.13 18.82 -15.68
CA LEU A 158 -2.62 18.33 -16.98
C LEU A 158 -3.89 19.09 -17.39
N TYR A 159 -3.90 19.61 -18.61
CA TYR A 159 -5.06 20.22 -19.25
C TYR A 159 -5.99 19.11 -19.78
N GLY A 160 -6.62 18.41 -18.82
CA GLY A 160 -7.82 17.58 -18.94
C GLY A 160 -8.06 16.80 -20.22
N GLU A 161 -7.81 15.48 -20.17
CA GLU A 161 -8.54 14.47 -20.98
C GLU A 161 -8.42 13.07 -20.35
N SER A 162 -7.28 12.73 -19.74
CA SER A 162 -7.09 11.45 -19.02
C SER A 162 -6.80 11.67 -17.53
N SER A 163 -7.45 10.90 -16.65
CA SER A 163 -7.03 10.83 -15.25
C SER A 163 -5.67 10.15 -15.16
N LEU A 164 -4.67 10.87 -14.66
CA LEU A 164 -3.35 10.29 -14.45
C LEU A 164 -3.45 9.24 -13.36
N GLN A 165 -2.93 8.06 -13.66
CA GLN A 165 -2.71 6.95 -12.73
C GLN A 165 -1.20 6.75 -12.54
N ALA A 166 -0.83 6.12 -11.43
CA ALA A 166 0.55 5.83 -11.11
C ALA A 166 0.91 4.38 -11.43
N ALA A 167 2.11 4.15 -11.96
CA ALA A 167 2.72 2.84 -11.92
C ALA A 167 3.36 2.62 -10.54
N CYS A 168 3.27 1.40 -10.01
CA CYS A 168 3.92 1.01 -8.76
C CYS A 168 5.02 -0.02 -9.04
N VAL A 169 6.22 0.21 -8.55
CA VAL A 169 7.33 -0.73 -8.61
C VAL A 169 7.71 -1.10 -7.18
N VAL A 170 7.62 -2.38 -6.84
CA VAL A 170 8.03 -2.92 -5.53
C VAL A 170 9.21 -3.85 -5.73
N GLN A 171 10.37 -3.46 -5.22
CA GLN A 171 11.57 -4.29 -5.22
C GLN A 171 11.82 -4.86 -3.82
N PHE A 172 11.92 -6.18 -3.72
CA PHE A 172 12.26 -6.86 -2.48
C PHE A 172 13.76 -7.17 -2.43
N LYS A 173 14.44 -6.65 -1.40
CA LYS A 173 15.83 -6.96 -1.08
C LYS A 173 15.86 -7.62 0.30
N LEU A 174 15.33 -8.85 0.35
CA LEU A 174 15.24 -9.64 1.57
C LEU A 174 16.26 -10.77 1.55
N TYR A 175 16.85 -11.09 2.71
CA TYR A 175 17.75 -12.23 2.80
C TYR A 175 16.97 -13.55 2.71
N SER A 176 17.63 -14.60 2.18
CA SER A 176 17.09 -15.94 2.19
C SER A 176 17.02 -16.48 3.61
N VAL A 177 15.86 -17.01 4.01
CA VAL A 177 15.71 -17.66 5.32
C VAL A 177 16.26 -19.08 5.20
N PRO A 178 17.28 -19.47 6.00
CA PRO A 178 17.79 -20.83 5.98
C PRO A 178 16.70 -21.82 6.42
N PRO A 179 16.56 -22.98 5.75
CA PRO A 179 15.68 -24.03 6.22
C PRO A 179 16.19 -24.55 7.59
N GLY A 180 15.37 -24.45 8.64
CA GLY A 180 15.63 -25.16 9.90
C GLY A 180 15.57 -24.38 11.22
N ARG A 181 15.29 -23.07 11.24
CA ARG A 181 15.02 -22.34 12.50
C ARG A 181 14.00 -21.22 12.32
N ARG A 182 12.71 -21.56 12.20
CA ARG A 182 11.63 -20.58 12.40
C ARG A 182 11.33 -20.48 13.89
N ILE A 183 12.02 -19.59 14.60
CA ILE A 183 11.69 -19.22 15.98
C ILE A 183 11.07 -17.83 15.93
N GLY A 184 9.77 -17.75 16.23
CA GLY A 184 9.01 -16.48 16.25
C GLY A 184 8.67 -15.92 14.86
N ILE A 185 8.08 -14.72 14.86
CA ILE A 185 7.66 -13.98 13.66
C ILE A 185 8.91 -13.38 12.99
N SER A 186 9.22 -13.79 11.77
CA SER A 186 10.36 -13.26 11.02
C SER A 186 10.08 -11.84 10.50
N LEU A 187 11.13 -11.11 10.09
CA LEU A 187 10.93 -9.82 9.42
C LEU A 187 10.09 -9.98 8.14
N ARG A 188 10.31 -11.08 7.40
CA ARG A 188 9.55 -11.41 6.20
C ARG A 188 8.06 -11.55 6.50
N ASP A 189 7.70 -12.20 7.61
CA ASP A 189 6.31 -12.29 8.07
C ASP A 189 5.73 -10.90 8.38
N ARG A 190 6.48 -10.06 9.10
CA ARG A 190 6.04 -8.67 9.40
C ARG A 190 5.83 -7.84 8.14
N VAL A 191 6.73 -7.97 7.17
CA VAL A 191 6.63 -7.26 5.89
C VAL A 191 5.44 -7.77 5.09
N ARG A 192 5.21 -9.08 5.03
CA ARG A 192 4.03 -9.69 4.40
C ARG A 192 2.74 -9.14 5.02
N ASP A 193 2.63 -9.18 6.35
CA ASP A 193 1.42 -8.75 7.06
C ASP A 193 1.17 -7.25 6.86
N MET A 194 2.24 -6.43 6.88
CA MET A 194 2.15 -5.01 6.55
C MET A 194 1.65 -4.78 5.12
N LEU A 195 2.24 -5.46 4.13
CA LEU A 195 1.85 -5.29 2.74
C LEU A 195 0.42 -5.74 2.47
N SER A 196 -0.04 -6.81 3.13
CA SER A 196 -1.42 -7.25 3.04
C SER A 196 -2.40 -6.17 3.51
N GLY A 197 -2.08 -5.49 4.62
CA GLY A 197 -2.82 -4.32 5.09
C GLY A 197 -2.82 -3.16 4.09
N VAL A 198 -1.64 -2.78 3.58
CA VAL A 198 -1.48 -1.67 2.62
C VAL A 198 -2.21 -1.96 1.31
N VAL A 199 -2.14 -3.19 0.79
CA VAL A 199 -2.87 -3.59 -0.43
C VAL A 199 -4.38 -3.52 -0.20
N THR A 200 -4.85 -3.98 0.96
CA THR A 200 -6.27 -3.87 1.34
C THR A 200 -6.73 -2.41 1.39
N GLU A 201 -5.92 -1.52 1.97
CA GLU A 201 -6.19 -0.08 1.99
C GLU A 201 -6.22 0.52 0.59
N LEU A 202 -5.20 0.22 -0.22
CA LEU A 202 -5.08 0.67 -1.61
C LEU A 202 -6.35 0.33 -2.41
N GLN A 203 -6.81 -0.92 -2.34
CA GLN A 203 -7.98 -1.37 -3.11
C GLN A 203 -9.29 -0.74 -2.66
N LYS A 204 -9.44 -0.46 -1.36
CA LYS A 204 -10.69 0.04 -0.78
C LYS A 204 -10.79 1.56 -0.76
N TYR A 205 -9.69 2.25 -0.49
CA TYR A 205 -9.68 3.67 -0.14
C TYR A 205 -8.85 4.55 -1.08
N TYR A 206 -8.12 3.94 -2.01
CA TYR A 206 -7.35 4.64 -3.05
C TYR A 206 -7.74 4.14 -4.47
N PRO A 207 -9.04 4.17 -4.84
CA PRO A 207 -9.50 3.74 -6.15
C PRO A 207 -8.89 4.56 -7.29
N GLY A 208 -8.62 3.91 -8.43
CA GLY A 208 -8.10 4.60 -9.62
C GLY A 208 -6.70 5.19 -9.43
N PHE A 209 -5.91 4.66 -8.48
CA PHE A 209 -4.55 5.13 -8.22
C PHE A 209 -3.51 4.40 -9.07
N LEU A 210 -3.62 3.08 -9.20
CA LEU A 210 -2.65 2.28 -9.94
C LEU A 210 -3.19 1.81 -11.30
N ASP A 211 -2.42 2.07 -12.35
CA ASP A 211 -2.64 1.48 -13.67
C ASP A 211 -1.86 0.18 -13.85
N ARG A 212 -0.66 0.09 -13.26
CA ARG A 212 0.27 -1.03 -13.33
C ARG A 212 1.01 -1.22 -12.02
N ALA A 213 1.34 -2.47 -11.71
CA ALA A 213 2.20 -2.84 -10.60
C ALA A 213 3.30 -3.79 -11.08
N TYR A 214 4.51 -3.64 -10.56
CA TYR A 214 5.66 -4.48 -10.88
C TYR A 214 6.25 -5.01 -9.57
N LEU A 215 6.33 -6.33 -9.43
CA LEU A 215 6.92 -6.99 -8.27
C LEU A 215 8.26 -7.61 -8.69
N ILE A 216 9.36 -7.09 -8.14
CA ILE A 216 10.72 -7.49 -8.49
C ILE A 216 11.34 -8.27 -7.32
N GLN A 217 11.92 -9.43 -7.60
CA GLN A 217 12.60 -10.28 -6.60
C GLN A 217 11.69 -10.69 -5.42
N HIS A 218 10.41 -10.95 -5.73
CA HIS A 218 9.40 -11.38 -4.76
C HIS A 218 9.80 -12.64 -3.97
N PHE A 219 9.02 -12.96 -2.93
CA PHE A 219 9.11 -14.21 -2.21
C PHE A 219 7.77 -14.93 -2.16
N ASP A 220 7.79 -16.26 -2.16
CA ASP A 220 6.58 -17.09 -2.34
C ASP A 220 5.54 -16.87 -1.22
N ASP A 221 5.97 -16.85 0.05
CA ASP A 221 5.08 -16.60 1.20
C ASP A 221 4.27 -15.28 1.05
N TYR A 222 4.78 -14.28 0.31
CA TYR A 222 4.02 -13.05 0.04
C TYR A 222 2.91 -13.32 -0.96
N LEU A 223 3.25 -13.89 -2.13
CA LEU A 223 2.29 -14.15 -3.21
C LEU A 223 1.16 -15.07 -2.75
N ASP A 224 1.47 -16.08 -1.93
CA ASP A 224 0.50 -17.05 -1.43
C ASP A 224 -0.53 -16.42 -0.47
N SER A 225 -0.13 -15.36 0.23
CA SER A 225 -0.95 -14.68 1.25
C SER A 225 -1.74 -13.47 0.74
N LEU A 226 -1.51 -13.08 -0.52
CA LEU A 226 -1.92 -11.76 -0.98
C LEU A 226 -3.34 -11.78 -1.56
N GLU A 227 -4.28 -11.17 -0.83
CA GLU A 227 -5.65 -11.02 -1.27
C GLU A 227 -5.80 -9.86 -2.29
N ILE A 228 -5.24 -10.03 -3.49
CA ILE A 228 -5.41 -9.06 -4.58
C ILE A 228 -6.70 -9.34 -5.35
N SER A 229 -7.46 -8.29 -5.66
CA SER A 229 -8.60 -8.31 -6.58
C SER A 229 -8.13 -8.62 -7.99
N GLU A 230 -8.91 -9.39 -8.75
CA GLU A 230 -8.57 -9.74 -10.15
C GLU A 230 -8.25 -8.52 -11.02
N SER A 231 -8.90 -7.38 -10.76
CA SER A 231 -8.64 -6.11 -11.47
C SER A 231 -7.21 -5.60 -11.28
N LEU A 232 -6.64 -5.76 -10.09
CA LEU A 232 -5.28 -5.35 -9.77
C LEU A 232 -4.29 -6.45 -10.19
N LEU A 233 -4.63 -7.74 -10.05
CA LEU A 233 -3.82 -8.84 -10.57
C LEU A 233 -3.55 -8.71 -12.08
N LYS A 234 -4.57 -8.36 -12.87
CA LYS A 234 -4.43 -8.13 -14.32
C LYS A 234 -3.46 -6.99 -14.67
N LYS A 235 -3.19 -6.10 -13.72
CA LYS A 235 -2.29 -4.96 -13.84
C LYS A 235 -0.92 -5.24 -13.22
N THR A 236 -0.73 -6.38 -12.55
CA THR A 236 0.51 -6.74 -11.86
C THR A 236 1.38 -7.62 -12.76
N THR A 237 2.66 -7.23 -12.89
CA THR A 237 3.70 -8.01 -13.56
C THR A 237 4.74 -8.44 -12.54
N ILE A 238 5.14 -9.70 -12.58
CA ILE A 238 6.15 -10.26 -11.68
C ILE A 238 7.46 -10.42 -12.48
N LEU A 239 8.55 -9.88 -11.95
CA LEU A 239 9.87 -9.86 -12.57
C LEU A 239 10.92 -10.50 -11.64
N GLN A 240 11.78 -11.32 -12.22
CA GLN A 240 12.88 -11.95 -11.46
C GLN A 240 14.08 -11.00 -11.34
N SER A 241 14.40 -10.26 -12.39
CA SER A 241 15.48 -9.29 -12.41
C SER A 241 14.92 -7.86 -12.44
N ALA A 242 15.57 -6.95 -11.71
CA ALA A 242 15.27 -5.52 -11.80
C ALA A 242 15.57 -4.96 -13.19
N GLY A 243 16.56 -5.53 -13.89
CA GLY A 243 16.99 -5.10 -15.22
C GLY A 243 15.94 -5.28 -16.32
N ASP A 244 14.97 -6.18 -16.11
CA ASP A 244 13.93 -6.48 -17.09
C ASP A 244 12.83 -5.40 -17.10
N LEU A 245 12.82 -4.48 -16.14
CA LEU A 245 11.79 -3.44 -16.02
C LEU A 245 11.81 -2.46 -17.21
N VAL A 246 12.98 -2.25 -17.81
CA VAL A 246 13.16 -1.40 -19.01
C VAL A 246 12.26 -1.83 -20.17
N ASP A 247 11.98 -3.12 -20.31
CA ASP A 247 11.13 -3.66 -21.38
C ASP A 247 9.65 -3.27 -21.21
N TYR A 248 9.25 -2.87 -20.00
CA TYR A 248 7.88 -2.52 -19.67
C TYR A 248 7.63 -1.02 -19.52
N LEU A 249 8.59 -0.30 -18.95
CA LEU A 249 8.49 1.12 -18.66
C LEU A 249 9.32 2.00 -19.60
N GLY A 250 10.13 1.40 -20.47
CA GLY A 250 10.95 2.10 -21.46
C GLY A 250 12.34 2.49 -20.94
N PRO A 251 13.18 3.08 -21.82
CA PRO A 251 14.60 3.36 -21.53
C PRO A 251 14.82 4.46 -20.48
N ASP A 252 13.78 5.25 -20.14
CA ASP A 252 13.87 6.34 -19.17
C ASP A 252 13.89 5.89 -17.71
N VAL A 253 13.72 4.58 -17.46
CA VAL A 253 13.88 4.04 -16.10
C VAL A 253 15.33 4.16 -15.61
N PRO A 254 15.55 4.21 -14.29
CA PRO A 254 16.89 4.33 -13.72
C PRO A 254 17.83 3.17 -14.12
N PRO A 255 19.16 3.37 -14.08
CA PRO A 255 20.13 2.35 -14.46
C PRO A 255 20.05 1.08 -13.61
N GLU A 256 19.69 1.20 -12.33
CA GLU A 256 19.45 0.06 -11.42
C GLU A 256 18.29 -0.85 -11.86
N PHE A 257 17.44 -0.39 -12.78
CA PHE A 257 16.33 -1.13 -13.40
C PHE A 257 16.55 -1.40 -14.90
N GLY A 258 17.80 -1.34 -15.37
CA GLY A 258 18.18 -1.70 -16.74
C GLY A 258 18.04 -0.59 -17.78
N GLY A 259 17.61 0.60 -17.38
CA GLY A 259 17.44 1.74 -18.28
C GLY A 259 18.66 2.65 -18.39
N THR A 260 18.48 3.76 -19.10
CA THR A 260 19.45 4.84 -19.29
C THR A 260 19.04 6.15 -18.62
N GLY A 261 17.95 6.11 -17.84
CA GLY A 261 17.44 7.26 -17.11
C GLY A 261 18.38 7.75 -16.00
N MET A 262 17.94 8.80 -15.32
CA MET A 262 18.65 9.30 -14.14
C MET A 262 18.41 8.37 -12.94
N PRO A 263 19.39 8.21 -12.04
CA PRO A 263 19.19 7.49 -10.78
C PRO A 263 18.00 8.02 -9.97
N LEU A 264 17.32 7.15 -9.22
CA LEU A 264 16.10 7.51 -8.46
C LEU A 264 16.30 8.75 -7.56
N CYS A 265 17.41 8.81 -6.83
CA CYS A 265 17.73 9.89 -5.91
C CYS A 265 17.80 11.29 -6.55
N ASN A 266 18.02 11.37 -7.87
CA ASN A 266 18.12 12.63 -8.62
C ASN A 266 16.78 13.06 -9.24
N ARG A 267 15.82 12.15 -9.40
CA ARG A 267 14.49 12.43 -9.96
C ARG A 267 13.36 12.40 -8.94
N ASP A 268 13.67 12.09 -7.68
CA ASP A 268 12.67 11.97 -6.63
C ASP A 268 12.06 13.33 -6.27
N ILE A 269 10.78 13.49 -6.57
CA ILE A 269 10.04 14.73 -6.27
C ILE A 269 9.84 14.92 -4.77
N MET A 270 9.92 13.85 -3.96
CA MET A 270 9.79 13.95 -2.50
C MET A 270 10.98 14.68 -1.87
N ARG A 271 12.17 14.60 -2.47
CA ARG A 271 13.40 15.20 -1.95
C ARG A 271 13.37 16.73 -2.01
N ASN A 272 12.77 17.28 -3.07
CA ASN A 272 12.57 18.72 -3.23
C ASN A 272 11.66 19.32 -2.14
N ILE A 273 10.75 18.51 -1.60
CA ILE A 273 9.81 18.92 -0.55
C ILE A 273 10.48 18.89 0.84
N CYS A 274 11.46 18.00 1.03
CA CYS A 274 12.20 17.85 2.29
C CYS A 274 13.35 18.86 2.47
N GLY A 275 13.55 19.77 1.51
CA GLY A 275 14.43 20.94 1.64
C GLY A 275 15.91 20.70 1.35
N GLU A 276 16.30 19.57 0.77
CA GLU A 276 17.71 19.31 0.42
C GLU A 276 18.05 19.90 -0.95
N ARG A 277 18.60 21.12 -0.97
CA ARG A 277 19.60 21.47 -2.00
C ARG A 277 20.93 20.91 -1.51
N ASP A 278 21.43 19.88 -2.16
CA ASP A 278 22.80 19.40 -1.94
C ASP A 278 23.77 20.53 -2.37
N GLU A 279 24.28 21.33 -1.42
CA GLU A 279 25.51 22.10 -1.67
C GLU A 279 26.69 21.12 -1.72
N PRO A 280 27.58 21.23 -2.72
CA PRO A 280 28.70 20.31 -2.87
C PRO A 280 29.66 20.42 -1.67
N PRO A 281 30.28 19.30 -1.25
CA PRO A 281 31.06 19.26 -0.03
C PRO A 281 32.32 20.11 -0.19
N THR A 282 32.37 21.24 0.51
CA THR A 282 33.61 22.00 0.64
C THR A 282 34.50 21.26 1.63
N ALA A 283 35.63 20.76 1.13
CA ALA A 283 36.66 20.09 1.91
C ALA A 283 37.07 20.92 3.13
N ARG A 284 37.01 20.32 4.32
CA ARG A 284 37.79 20.76 5.49
C ARG A 284 38.45 19.55 6.13
N ASP A 285 39.76 19.64 6.24
CA ASP A 285 40.70 18.66 6.76
C ASP A 285 40.59 18.44 8.29
N PRO A 286 41.18 17.34 8.83
CA PRO A 286 40.85 16.74 10.12
C PRO A 286 41.78 17.15 11.27
N LEU A 287 41.19 17.49 12.42
CA LEU A 287 41.82 17.53 13.76
C LEU A 287 40.67 17.32 14.78
N GLU A 288 40.74 16.58 15.88
CA GLU A 288 41.77 15.82 16.58
C GLU A 288 41.06 14.88 17.57
N ILE A 289 41.63 13.70 17.78
CA ILE A 289 41.16 12.65 18.68
C ILE A 289 41.50 13.02 20.13
N LYS A 290 40.53 12.95 21.05
CA LYS A 290 40.80 12.71 22.49
C LYS A 290 40.12 11.43 22.97
N ARG A 291 40.98 10.42 23.15
CA ARG A 291 40.71 9.20 23.92
C ARG A 291 40.69 9.53 25.40
N THR A 292 39.75 8.94 26.14
CA THR A 292 39.94 8.61 27.56
C THR A 292 39.45 7.19 27.78
N ASN A 293 40.38 6.33 28.16
CA ASN A 293 40.17 4.97 28.63
C ASN A 293 39.42 4.99 29.96
N ASP A 294 38.61 3.97 30.24
CA ASP A 294 38.83 3.23 31.48
C ASP A 294 38.38 1.76 31.39
N LYS A 295 39.18 0.89 32.02
CA LYS A 295 39.04 -0.57 32.10
C LYS A 295 38.56 -0.92 33.51
N THR A 296 37.63 -1.87 33.64
CA THR A 296 37.66 -2.84 34.76
C THR A 296 37.08 -4.19 34.33
N LYS A 297 37.77 -5.26 34.73
CA LYS A 297 37.51 -6.69 34.50
C LYS A 297 36.72 -7.32 35.66
N GLU A 298 36.36 -8.60 35.45
CA GLU A 298 36.13 -9.73 36.38
C GLU A 298 34.72 -10.33 36.21
N ASP A 299 34.58 -11.47 35.54
CA ASP A 299 34.78 -12.87 36.01
C ASP A 299 33.73 -13.32 37.04
N THR A 300 32.95 -14.37 36.72
CA THR A 300 32.69 -15.57 37.56
C THR A 300 31.72 -16.54 36.87
N VAL A 301 32.02 -17.83 37.01
CA VAL A 301 31.42 -19.05 36.43
C VAL A 301 30.43 -19.71 37.41
N PHE A 302 29.66 -20.70 36.92
CA PHE A 302 28.87 -21.77 37.59
C PHE A 302 27.36 -21.46 37.77
N GLY A 303 26.42 -22.40 37.55
CA GLY A 303 26.54 -23.84 37.31
C GLY A 303 25.24 -24.48 36.82
N VAL A 304 25.39 -25.75 36.41
CA VAL A 304 24.39 -26.70 35.91
C VAL A 304 23.48 -27.20 37.03
N GLN A 305 22.18 -27.43 36.76
CA GLN A 305 21.51 -28.66 37.20
C GLN A 305 20.19 -28.95 36.47
N GLU A 306 20.16 -30.14 35.85
CA GLU A 306 18.99 -30.91 35.44
C GLU A 306 18.18 -31.36 36.67
N ASN A 307 16.88 -31.60 36.46
CA ASN A 307 16.23 -32.83 36.92
C ASN A 307 14.90 -33.07 36.17
N ASP A 308 14.77 -34.32 35.74
CA ASP A 308 13.64 -35.00 35.12
C ASP A 308 12.36 -35.01 35.97
N SER A 309 11.18 -35.08 35.32
CA SER A 309 10.34 -36.30 35.29
C SER A 309 8.90 -36.06 34.79
N VAL A 310 8.66 -36.55 33.55
CA VAL A 310 7.55 -37.39 33.04
C VAL A 310 6.17 -37.38 33.74
N SER A 311 5.10 -37.11 32.96
CA SER A 311 3.97 -38.06 32.81
C SER A 311 3.14 -37.82 31.54
N ASN A 312 2.83 -38.94 30.89
CA ASN A 312 2.09 -39.12 29.64
C ASN A 312 0.58 -38.92 29.80
N ALA A 313 -0.06 -38.36 28.78
CA ALA A 313 -1.46 -38.68 28.45
C ALA A 313 -1.65 -38.57 26.92
N GLU A 314 -1.71 -39.72 26.26
CA GLU A 314 -2.11 -39.87 24.86
C GLU A 314 -3.57 -39.45 24.70
N ASN A 315 -3.86 -38.63 23.68
CA ASN A 315 -5.21 -38.29 23.25
C ASN A 315 -5.31 -38.63 21.75
N PRO A 316 -6.25 -39.48 21.31
CA PRO A 316 -6.25 -40.01 19.96
C PRO A 316 -6.63 -38.93 18.93
N GLU A 317 -5.81 -38.85 17.89
CA GLU A 317 -5.92 -37.97 16.73
C GLU A 317 -7.13 -38.39 15.85
N PRO A 318 -7.99 -37.47 15.38
CA PRO A 318 -9.11 -37.83 14.53
C PRO A 318 -8.64 -38.14 13.09
N GLU A 319 -8.84 -39.38 12.65
CA GLU A 319 -8.60 -39.82 11.27
C GLU A 319 -9.56 -39.11 10.29
N LEU A 320 -8.99 -38.34 9.37
CA LEU A 320 -9.70 -37.72 8.25
C LEU A 320 -9.80 -38.74 7.10
N THR A 321 -11.02 -39.18 6.78
CA THR A 321 -11.30 -39.97 5.58
C THR A 321 -11.68 -39.04 4.43
N TRP A 322 -10.89 -39.07 3.35
CA TRP A 322 -11.17 -38.34 2.12
C TRP A 322 -12.09 -39.16 1.22
N SER A 323 -13.12 -38.53 0.66
CA SER A 323 -13.94 -39.12 -0.41
C SER A 323 -13.49 -38.54 -1.75
N GLU A 324 -13.26 -39.41 -2.73
CA GLU A 324 -12.60 -39.12 -4.02
C GLU A 324 -13.53 -38.53 -5.10
N THR A 325 -14.72 -38.02 -4.76
CA THR A 325 -15.66 -37.55 -5.78
C THR A 325 -16.44 -36.32 -5.34
N ILE A 326 -15.89 -35.13 -5.65
CA ILE A 326 -16.65 -33.88 -5.60
C ILE A 326 -17.40 -33.76 -6.93
N GLY A 327 -18.66 -34.18 -6.94
CA GLY A 327 -19.59 -33.85 -8.03
C GLY A 327 -19.98 -32.37 -8.00
N PRO A 328 -20.52 -31.81 -9.12
CA PRO A 328 -20.93 -30.41 -9.16
C PRO A 328 -22.00 -30.13 -8.10
N PRO A 329 -22.03 -28.91 -7.51
CA PRO A 329 -22.97 -28.57 -6.45
C PRO A 329 -24.41 -28.60 -6.98
N THR A 330 -25.24 -29.49 -6.44
CA THR A 330 -26.68 -29.51 -6.70
C THR A 330 -27.36 -28.53 -5.75
N ILE A 331 -27.87 -27.41 -6.28
CA ILE A 331 -28.75 -26.51 -5.53
C ILE A 331 -30.12 -27.20 -5.41
N ILE A 332 -30.42 -27.75 -4.23
CA ILE A 332 -31.76 -28.25 -3.91
C ILE A 332 -32.54 -27.06 -3.33
N LEU A 333 -33.37 -26.43 -4.16
CA LEU A 333 -34.40 -25.52 -3.66
C LEU A 333 -35.53 -26.37 -3.10
N ASP A 334 -35.66 -26.40 -1.77
CA ASP A 334 -36.77 -27.04 -1.07
C ASP A 334 -38.07 -26.24 -1.32
N PRO A 335 -39.08 -26.79 -2.02
CA PRO A 335 -40.25 -26.02 -2.43
C PRO A 335 -41.28 -25.78 -1.31
N TYR A 336 -40.98 -26.06 -0.03
CA TYR A 336 -41.95 -25.97 1.07
C TYR A 336 -41.67 -24.93 2.16
N ARG A 337 -40.83 -23.90 1.92
CA ARG A 337 -40.55 -22.86 2.93
C ARG A 337 -40.93 -21.43 2.56
N SER A 338 -42.05 -21.24 1.85
CA SER A 338 -42.57 -19.91 1.49
C SER A 338 -43.90 -19.50 2.13
N GLU A 339 -44.42 -20.19 3.16
CA GLU A 339 -45.73 -19.83 3.75
C GLU A 339 -45.74 -19.42 5.23
N GLU A 340 -44.60 -19.29 5.91
CA GLU A 340 -44.57 -19.01 7.36
C GLU A 340 -44.07 -17.62 7.78
N CYS A 341 -43.98 -16.64 6.87
CA CYS A 341 -43.58 -15.27 7.24
C CYS A 341 -44.56 -14.16 6.81
N THR A 342 -45.85 -14.47 6.70
CA THR A 342 -46.93 -13.48 6.44
C THR A 342 -48.16 -13.67 7.33
N ARG A 343 -47.99 -14.04 8.61
CA ARG A 343 -49.09 -14.03 9.61
C ARG A 343 -48.73 -13.45 11.00
N ALA A 344 -47.72 -12.61 11.10
CA ALA A 344 -47.38 -11.93 12.36
C ALA A 344 -47.54 -10.39 12.33
N LEU A 345 -48.44 -9.84 11.49
CA LEU A 345 -48.77 -8.41 11.49
C LEU A 345 -50.27 -8.10 11.23
N SER A 346 -51.18 -8.98 11.67
CA SER A 346 -52.59 -8.61 11.77
C SER A 346 -53.25 -9.28 12.96
N ARG A 347 -53.08 -8.68 14.13
CA ARG A 347 -54.11 -8.59 15.18
C ARG A 347 -53.80 -7.45 16.13
#